data_AF-A0A2V7Y1J7-F1
#
_entry.id   AF-A0A2V7Y1J7-F1
#
_cell.length_a   1.000
_cell.length_b   1.000
_cell.length_c   1.000
_cell.angle_alpha   90.00
_cell.angle_beta   90.00
_cell.angle_gamma   90.00
#
_symmetry.space_group_name_H-M   'P 1'
#
loop_
_entity.id
_entity.type
_entity.pdbx_description
1 polymer ?
#
loop_
_entity_poly.entity_id
_entity_poly.type
_entity_poly.pdbx_seq_one_letter_code
_entity_poly.pdbx_strand_id
1 'polypeptide(L)'
;MVSSIDDRLNQIIRELIGNGITLEQAVEAFEGKYIVAAMSASRGNVTQASKALGVHRNTLHNKLRTQTMLNGFAESIRPSRRRLSAKRVTAPTPKNKPRRM
;
A
#
# COMPACT_ATOMS: atom_id res chain seq x y z
N MET A 1 34.35 -10.82 -0.09
CA MET A 1 33.28 -11.58 0.59
C MET A 1 31.97 -10.90 0.30
N VAL A 2 30.99 -11.61 -0.26
CA VAL A 2 29.66 -11.05 -0.48
C VAL A 2 29.00 -11.02 0.91
N SER A 3 28.86 -9.84 1.51
CA SER A 3 28.18 -9.68 2.80
C SER A 3 26.78 -10.26 2.67
N SER A 4 26.40 -11.18 3.56
CA SER A 4 25.05 -11.75 3.56
C SER A 4 24.02 -10.64 3.78
N ILE A 5 22.78 -10.85 3.34
CA ILE A 5 21.67 -9.94 3.63
C ILE A 5 21.54 -9.75 5.15
N ASP A 6 21.79 -10.80 5.91
CA ASP A 6 21.76 -10.79 7.38
C ASP A 6 22.83 -9.84 7.96
N ASP A 7 24.03 -9.82 7.39
CA ASP A 7 25.11 -8.93 7.86
C ASP A 7 24.74 -7.46 7.65
N ARG A 8 24.15 -7.15 6.48
CA ARG A 8 23.69 -5.79 6.17
C ARG A 8 22.54 -5.38 7.08
N LEU A 9 21.61 -6.28 7.35
CA LEU A 9 20.50 -6.01 8.25
C LEU A 9 20.98 -5.77 9.68
N ASN A 10 21.92 -6.59 10.18
CA ASN A 10 22.54 -6.40 11.49
C ASN A 10 23.27 -5.06 11.61
N GLN A 11 23.93 -4.61 10.55
CA GLN A 11 24.56 -3.29 10.53
C GLN A 11 23.55 -2.15 10.64
N ILE A 12 22.45 -2.21 9.87
CA ILE A 12 21.35 -1.23 9.96
C ILE A 12 20.75 -1.21 11.36
N ILE A 13 20.51 -2.38 11.97
CA ILE A 13 19.94 -2.47 13.32
C ILE A 13 20.86 -1.79 14.35
N ARG A 14 22.18 -2.01 14.27
CA ARG A 14 23.13 -1.34 15.16
C ARG A 14 23.11 0.18 15.01
N GLU A 15 23.00 0.68 13.78
CA GLU A 15 22.88 2.12 13.51
C GLU A 15 21.56 2.69 14.06
N LEU A 16 20.43 1.99 13.90
CA LEU A 16 19.14 2.43 14.43
C LEU A 16 19.16 2.53 15.96
N ILE A 17 19.72 1.51 16.63
CA ILE A 17 19.88 1.50 18.09
C ILE A 17 20.84 2.61 18.54
N GLY A 18 21.96 2.78 17.84
CA GLY A 18 22.95 3.82 18.15
C GLY A 18 22.41 5.24 18.04
N ASN A 19 21.41 5.46 17.17
CA ASN A 19 20.72 6.74 17.01
C ASN A 19 19.53 6.91 17.97
N GLY A 20 19.28 5.96 18.87
CA GLY A 20 18.17 6.03 19.84
C GLY A 20 16.79 5.87 19.21
N ILE A 21 16.70 5.30 18.01
CA ILE A 21 15.42 5.06 17.33
C ILE A 21 14.71 3.91 18.03
N THR A 22 13.45 4.13 18.44
CA THR A 22 12.66 3.09 19.09
C THR A 22 12.29 2.00 18.08
N LEU A 23 11.98 0.80 18.57
CA LEU A 23 11.52 -0.30 17.71
C LEU A 23 10.29 0.12 16.89
N GLU A 24 9.36 0.85 17.50
CA GLU A 24 8.15 1.33 16.82
C GLU A 24 8.50 2.26 15.64
N GLN A 25 9.39 3.22 15.86
CA GLN A 25 9.85 4.14 14.81
C GLN A 25 10.63 3.41 13.71
N ALA A 26 11.46 2.42 14.08
CA ALA A 26 12.19 1.60 13.13
C ALA A 26 11.26 0.78 12.24
N VAL A 27 10.23 0.16 12.83
CA VAL A 27 9.21 -0.62 12.12
C VAL A 27 8.41 0.29 11.18
N GLU A 28 7.99 1.46 11.64
CA GLU A 28 7.24 2.42 10.82
C GLU A 28 8.07 2.88 9.61
N ALA A 29 9.33 3.26 9.84
CA ALA A 29 10.24 3.70 8.78
C ALA A 29 10.57 2.58 7.78
N PHE A 30 10.82 1.36 8.28
CA PHE A 30 11.06 0.19 7.45
C PHE A 30 9.82 -0.14 6.60
N GLU A 31 8.65 -0.20 7.23
CA GLU A 31 7.41 -0.52 6.55
C GLU A 31 7.11 0.48 5.41
N GLY A 32 7.26 1.78 5.67
CA GLY A 32 7.09 2.81 4.65
C GLY A 32 8.03 2.61 3.45
N LYS A 33 9.33 2.42 3.70
CA LYS A 33 10.33 2.18 2.64
C LYS A 33 10.05 0.89 1.87
N TYR A 34 9.62 -0.17 2.57
CA TYR A 34 9.31 -1.46 1.96
C TYR A 34 8.10 -1.38 1.03
N ILE A 35 7.05 -0.66 1.45
CA ILE A 35 5.87 -0.39 0.62
C ILE A 35 6.25 0.44 -0.62
N VAL A 36 7.07 1.49 -0.48
CA VAL A 36 7.56 2.29 -1.62
C VAL A 36 8.31 1.41 -2.62
N ALA A 37 9.20 0.53 -2.15
CA ALA A 37 9.96 -0.37 -3.01
C ALA A 37 9.04 -1.32 -3.79
N ALA A 38 8.05 -1.92 -3.12
CA ALA A 38 7.07 -2.79 -3.75
C ALA A 38 6.19 -2.07 -4.78
N MET A 39 5.77 -0.84 -4.46
CA MET A 39 5.00 0.02 -5.38
C MET A 39 5.83 0.42 -6.61
N SER A 40 7.11 0.74 -6.41
CA SER A 40 8.04 1.09 -7.49
C SER A 40 8.30 -0.11 -8.41
N ALA A 41 8.56 -1.29 -7.84
CA ALA A 41 8.70 -2.53 -8.59
C ALA A 41 7.45 -2.88 -9.39
N SER A 42 6.27 -2.57 -8.85
CA SER A 42 4.97 -2.79 -9.49
C SER A 42 4.52 -1.66 -10.43
N ARG A 43 5.37 -0.66 -10.68
CA ARG A 43 5.07 0.53 -11.51
C ARG A 43 3.77 1.24 -11.11
N GLY A 44 3.50 1.34 -9.80
CA GLY A 44 2.28 1.97 -9.29
C GLY A 44 1.04 1.07 -9.27
N ASN A 45 1.13 -0.20 -9.68
CA ASN A 45 0.00 -1.12 -9.60
C ASN A 45 -0.17 -1.66 -8.18
N VAL A 46 -1.13 -1.09 -7.44
CA VAL A 46 -1.43 -1.46 -6.05
C VAL A 46 -1.83 -2.94 -5.90
N THR A 47 -2.51 -3.53 -6.88
CA THR A 47 -2.90 -4.94 -6.78
C THR A 47 -1.68 -5.86 -6.90
N GLN A 48 -0.76 -5.55 -7.82
CA GLN A 48 0.49 -6.31 -7.95
C GLN A 48 1.40 -6.10 -6.74
N ALA A 49 1.52 -4.86 -6.25
CA ALA A 49 2.27 -4.56 -5.05
C ALA A 49 1.70 -5.28 -3.82
N SER A 50 0.37 -5.35 -3.67
CA SER A 50 -0.27 -6.08 -2.58
C SER A 50 0.01 -7.59 -2.62
N LYS A 51 0.08 -8.17 -3.83
CA LYS A 51 0.44 -9.58 -4.01
C LYS A 51 1.91 -9.83 -3.67
N ALA A 52 2.80 -8.94 -4.11
CA ALA A 52 4.23 -9.02 -3.80
C ALA A 52 4.52 -8.86 -2.31
N LEU A 53 3.78 -7.99 -1.63
CA LEU A 53 3.87 -7.77 -0.18
C LEU A 53 3.15 -8.85 0.65
N GLY A 54 2.34 -9.71 0.04
CA GLY A 54 1.54 -10.71 0.76
C GLY A 54 0.41 -10.12 1.62
N VAL A 55 -0.01 -8.89 1.35
CA VAL A 55 -1.07 -8.20 2.10
C VAL A 55 -2.32 -8.02 1.25
N HIS A 56 -3.49 -7.90 1.90
CA HIS A 56 -4.70 -7.55 1.16
C HIS A 56 -4.59 -6.12 0.60
N ARG A 57 -5.02 -5.91 -0.64
CA ARG A 57 -5.02 -4.61 -1.33
C ARG A 57 -5.68 -3.48 -0.53
N ASN A 58 -6.73 -3.78 0.25
CA ASN A 58 -7.39 -2.78 1.11
C ASN A 58 -6.47 -2.35 2.27
N THR A 59 -5.74 -3.30 2.86
CA THR A 59 -4.75 -3.03 3.90
C THR A 59 -3.64 -2.16 3.34
N LEU A 60 -3.15 -2.48 2.14
CA LEU A 60 -2.14 -1.65 1.46
C LEU A 60 -2.68 -0.23 1.17
N HIS A 61 -3.93 -0.11 0.70
CA HIS A 61 -4.56 1.19 0.49
C HIS A 61 -4.70 2.02 1.77
N ASN A 62 -5.07 1.39 2.89
CA ASN A 62 -5.16 2.07 4.18
C ASN A 62 -3.77 2.52 4.64
N LYS A 63 -2.76 1.64 4.56
CA LYS A 63 -1.37 1.99 4.89
C LYS A 63 -0.84 3.14 4.03
N LEU A 64 -1.14 3.15 2.72
CA LEU A 64 -0.75 4.22 1.80
C LEU A 64 -1.38 5.58 2.14
N ARG A 65 -2.59 5.58 2.74
CA ARG A 65 -3.29 6.80 3.19
C ARG A 65 -2.80 7.29 4.55
N THR A 66 -2.43 6.37 5.43
CA THR A 66 -2.11 6.69 6.82
C THR A 66 -0.63 7.07 6.99
N GLN A 67 0.28 6.46 6.22
CA GLN A 67 1.70 6.78 6.33
C GLN A 67 2.00 8.14 5.67
N THR A 68 2.31 9.12 6.50
CA THR A 68 2.64 10.51 6.11
C THR A 68 3.75 10.59 5.06
N MET A 69 4.73 9.67 5.09
CA MET A 69 5.83 9.55 4.13
C MET A 69 5.37 9.12 2.72
N LEU A 70 4.17 8.54 2.60
CA LEU A 70 3.58 8.08 1.34
C LEU A 70 2.60 9.08 0.74
N ASN A 71 2.21 10.16 1.44
CA ASN A 71 1.18 11.08 0.96
C ASN A 71 1.51 11.69 -0.41
N GLY A 72 2.78 11.97 -0.71
CA GLY A 72 3.21 12.45 -2.04
C GLY A 72 3.16 11.38 -3.15
N PHE A 73 3.39 10.10 -2.81
CA PHE A 73 3.28 8.98 -3.74
C PHE A 73 1.83 8.50 -3.91
N ALA A 74 1.03 8.51 -2.83
CA ALA A 74 -0.38 8.15 -2.86
C ALA A 74 -1.18 9.09 -3.78
N GLU A 75 -0.86 10.38 -3.79
CA GLU A 75 -1.48 11.38 -4.65
C GLU A 75 -1.20 11.11 -6.14
N SER A 76 0.03 10.68 -6.50
CA SER A 76 0.41 10.36 -7.88
C SER A 76 -0.09 8.99 -8.35
N ILE A 77 -0.33 8.05 -7.42
CA ILE A 77 -0.91 6.73 -7.70
C ILE A 77 -2.44 6.79 -7.76
N ARG A 78 -3.09 7.89 -7.33
CA ARG A 78 -4.54 8.04 -7.51
C ARG A 78 -4.84 7.78 -8.99
N PRO A 79 -5.64 6.75 -9.32
CA PRO A 79 -5.95 6.49 -10.71
C PRO A 79 -6.58 7.77 -11.26
N SER A 80 -6.06 8.26 -12.40
CA SER A 80 -6.60 9.36 -13.20
C SER A 80 -7.96 8.99 -13.84
N ARG A 81 -8.79 8.26 -13.08
CA ARG A 81 -10.04 7.66 -13.51
C ARG A 81 -11.08 7.62 -12.40
N ARG A 82 -11.45 8.80 -11.90
CA ARG A 82 -12.80 9.26 -12.24
C ARG A 82 -12.67 10.07 -13.55
N ARG A 83 -12.48 9.43 -14.71
CA ARG A 83 -13.61 9.41 -15.65
C ARG A 83 -14.87 9.44 -14.80
N LEU A 84 -15.49 10.61 -14.72
CA LEU A 84 -16.94 10.72 -14.67
C LEU A 84 -17.43 9.50 -15.44
N SER A 85 -17.89 8.47 -14.73
CA SER A 85 -18.52 7.34 -15.37
C SER A 85 -19.70 7.99 -16.02
N ALA A 86 -19.57 8.29 -17.32
CA ALA A 86 -20.61 8.87 -18.13
C ALA A 86 -21.88 8.14 -17.74
N LYS A 87 -22.77 8.83 -17.01
CA LYS A 87 -23.99 8.29 -16.39
C LYS A 87 -23.89 6.79 -16.07
N ARG A 88 -23.63 6.42 -14.80
CA ARG A 88 -24.32 5.24 -14.30
C ARG A 88 -25.81 5.58 -14.31
N VAL A 89 -26.46 5.37 -15.46
CA VAL A 89 -27.89 5.09 -15.48
C VAL A 89 -28.01 3.75 -14.77
N THR A 90 -28.10 3.79 -13.44
CA THR A 90 -28.71 2.67 -12.75
C THR A 90 -30.15 2.66 -13.23
N ALA A 91 -30.52 1.64 -14.01
CA ALA A 91 -31.93 1.39 -14.32
C ALA A 91 -32.69 1.35 -12.98
N PRO A 92 -33.85 2.03 -12.86
CA PRO A 92 -34.67 1.93 -11.67
C PRO A 92 -34.99 0.46 -11.40
N THR A 93 -34.68 -0.02 -10.21
CA THR A 93 -35.07 -1.36 -9.78
C THR A 93 -36.60 -1.46 -9.80
N PRO A 94 -37.21 -2.46 -10.49
CA PRO A 94 -38.66 -2.59 -10.50
C PRO A 94 -39.16 -2.99 -9.11
N LYS A 95 -40.09 -2.20 -8.55
CA LYS A 95 -40.64 -2.37 -7.19
C LYS A 95 -41.59 -3.58 -7.01
N ASN A 96 -41.79 -4.41 -8.02
CA ASN A 96 -42.65 -5.59 -7.91
C ASN A 96 -41.91 -6.84 -8.37
N LYS A 97 -41.41 -7.61 -7.40
CA LYS A 97 -41.06 -9.01 -7.60
C LYS A 97 -42.24 -9.83 -7.06
N PRO A 98 -42.97 -10.61 -7.89
CA PRO A 98 -44.02 -11.46 -7.35
C PRO A 98 -43.39 -12.43 -6.33
N ARG A 99 -44.00 -12.53 -5.14
CA ARG A 99 -43.68 -13.59 -4.18
C ARG A 99 -43.81 -14.91 -4.92
N ARG A 100 -42.72 -15.68 -5.02
CA ARG A 100 -42.82 -17.08 -5.42
C ARG A 100 -43.75 -17.76 -4.42
N MET A 101 -44.73 -18.48 -4.97
CA MET A 101 -45.70 -19.34 -4.28
C MET A 101 -45.00 -20.23 -3.25
#